data_AF-A0A537LI67-F1
#
_entry.id   AF-A0A537LI67-F1
#
_cell.length_a   1.000
_cell.length_b   1.000
_cell.length_c   1.000
_cell.angle_alpha   90.00
_cell.angle_beta   90.00
_cell.angle_gamma   90.00
#
_symmetry.space_group_name_H-M   'P 1'
#
loop_
_entity.id
_entity.type
_entity.pdbx_description
1 polymer ?
#
loop_
_entity_poly.entity_id
_entity_poly.type
_entity_poly.pdbx_seq_one_letter_code
_entity_poly.pdbx_strand_id
1 'polypeptide(L)' 'MKWLIVTGDDFGLHRGVTRGIIQAHRDGILTSASLMVNRPACQDAVALARECPALSLGLHLELDPDDTG' A
#
# COMPACT_ATOMS: atom_id res chain seq x y z
N MET A 1 -12.15 25.74 0.35
CA MET A 1 -11.46 24.64 1.08
C MET A 1 -10.49 23.96 0.14
N LYS A 2 -9.35 23.47 0.64
CA LYS A 2 -8.37 22.69 -0.13
C LYS A 2 -8.28 21.29 0.47
N TRP A 3 -8.17 20.26 -0.37
CA TRP A 3 -8.06 18.86 0.03
C TRP A 3 -6.71 18.32 -0.44
N LEU A 4 -6.11 17.42 0.35
CA LEU A 4 -4.85 16.74 0.02
C LEU A 4 -5.01 15.26 0.31
N ILE A 5 -4.58 14.43 -0.64
CA ILE A 5 -4.45 12.99 -0.50
C ILE A 5 -2.96 12.69 -0.51
N VAL A 6 -2.49 11.97 0.50
CA VAL A 6 -1.10 11.51 0.60
C VAL A 6 -1.09 9.99 0.45
N THR A 7 -0.57 9.54 -0.69
CA THR A 7 -0.52 8.11 -1.04
C THR A 7 0.85 7.53 -0.76
N GLY A 8 0.91 6.38 -0.08
CA GLY A 8 2.09 5.52 -0.04
C GLY A 8 2.08 4.50 -1.18
N ASP A 9 3.12 4.51 -2.00
CA ASP A 9 3.32 3.53 -3.08
C ASP A 9 4.05 2.27 -2.60
N ASP A 10 4.01 1.22 -3.42
CA ASP A 10 4.66 -0.07 -3.18
C ASP A 10 4.14 -0.86 -1.97
N PHE A 11 2.91 -0.62 -1.53
CA PHE A 11 2.30 -1.39 -0.45
C PHE A 11 2.14 -2.85 -0.88
N GLY A 12 2.67 -3.80 -0.10
CA GLY A 12 2.71 -5.21 -0.49
C GLY A 12 3.97 -5.66 -1.23
N LEU A 13 4.89 -4.75 -1.59
CA LEU A 13 6.17 -5.10 -2.23
C LEU A 13 7.06 -5.97 -1.31
N HIS A 14 7.37 -5.46 -0.12
CA HIS A 14 8.16 -6.13 0.92
C HIS A 14 7.59 -5.85 2.31
N ARG A 15 7.81 -6.76 3.27
CA ARG A 15 7.31 -6.61 4.65
C ARG A 15 7.76 -5.30 5.31
N GLY A 16 8.98 -4.86 5.05
CA GLY A 16 9.51 -3.59 5.57
C GLY A 16 8.75 -2.37 5.03
N VAL A 17 8.54 -2.31 3.71
CA VAL A 17 7.76 -1.25 3.05
C VAL A 17 6.32 -1.23 3.57
N THR A 18 5.67 -2.40 3.62
CA THR A 18 4.31 -2.57 4.16
C THR A 18 4.20 -2.03 5.59
N ARG A 19 5.15 -2.37 6.48
CA ARG A 19 5.15 -1.87 7.87
C ARG A 19 5.38 -0.36 7.93
N GLY A 20 6.30 0.15 7.12
CA GLY A 20 6.58 1.60 7.03
C GLY A 20 5.34 2.40 6.62
N ILE A 21 4.58 1.91 5.63
CA ILE A 21 3.33 2.55 5.18
C ILE A 21 2.27 2.53 6.28
N ILE A 22 2.11 1.41 6.98
CA ILE A 22 1.17 1.32 8.12
C ILE A 22 1.57 2.26 9.24
N GLN A 23 2.86 2.37 9.56
CA GLN A 23 3.36 3.30 10.55
C GLN A 23 3.13 4.76 10.11
N ALA A 24 3.41 5.09 8.85
CA ALA A 24 3.17 6.43 8.30
C ALA A 24 1.68 6.80 8.22
N HIS A 25 0.79 5.82 8.13
CA HIS A 25 -0.66 6.03 8.26
C HIS A 25 -1.09 6.23 9.71
N ARG A 26 -0.62 5.37 10.63
CA ARG A 26 -1.00 5.41 12.06
C ARG A 26 -0.43 6.63 12.79
N ASP A 27 0.83 6.98 12.50
CA ASP A 27 1.61 7.97 13.23
C ASP A 27 1.94 9.21 12.37
N GLY A 28 1.46 9.27 11.13
CA GLY A 28 1.80 10.29 10.15
C GLY A 28 0.60 10.85 9.40
N ILE A 29 0.85 11.33 8.18
CA ILE A 29 -0.14 12.06 7.36
C ILE A 29 -0.69 11.22 6.20
N LEU A 30 -0.32 9.95 6.12
CA LEU A 30 -0.62 9.10 4.97
C LEU A 30 -2.11 8.71 4.99
N THR A 31 -2.84 9.08 3.95
CA THR A 31 -4.30 8.91 3.87
C THR A 31 -4.72 7.71 3.01
N SER A 32 -3.85 7.29 2.09
CA SER A 32 -4.12 6.21 1.15
C SER A 32 -2.87 5.40 0.82
N ALA A 33 -3.02 4.16 0.39
CA ALA A 33 -1.92 3.34 -0.12
C ALA A 33 -2.34 2.63 -1.41
N SER A 34 -1.37 2.32 -2.27
CA SER A 34 -1.58 1.55 -3.50
C SER A 34 -1.00 0.13 -3.33
N LEU A 35 -1.86 -0.89 -3.37
CA LEU A 35 -1.50 -2.29 -3.14
C LEU A 35 -1.00 -2.97 -4.41
N MET A 36 0.22 -3.51 -4.37
CA MET A 36 0.78 -4.41 -5.37
C MET A 36 0.34 -5.85 -5.09
N VAL A 37 -0.56 -6.37 -5.92
CA VAL A 37 -1.24 -7.65 -5.64
C VAL A 37 -0.40 -8.89 -5.99
N ASN A 38 0.59 -8.76 -6.87
CA ASN A 38 1.43 -9.86 -7.33
C ASN A 38 2.77 -9.96 -6.57
N ARG A 39 2.94 -9.18 -5.49
CA ARG A 39 4.21 -9.12 -4.74
C ARG A 39 4.20 -9.98 -3.46
N PRO A 40 5.38 -10.42 -2.99
CA PRO A 40 5.49 -11.38 -1.89
C PRO A 40 4.82 -10.97 -0.56
N ALA A 41 4.70 -9.67 -0.29
CA ALA A 41 4.11 -9.18 0.96
C ALA A 41 2.63 -8.75 0.81
N CYS A 42 1.96 -9.08 -0.30
CA CYS A 42 0.55 -8.74 -0.53
C CYS A 42 -0.38 -9.26 0.58
N GLN A 43 -0.24 -10.52 1.00
CA GLN A 43 -1.10 -11.10 2.05
C GLN A 43 -0.92 -10.41 3.40
N ASP A 44 0.32 -10.13 3.79
CA ASP A 44 0.65 -9.38 5.01
C ASP A 44 0.06 -7.95 4.94
N ALA A 45 0.18 -7.31 3.77
CA ALA A 45 -0.34 -5.97 3.53
C ALA A 45 -1.87 -5.92 3.65
N VAL A 46 -2.58 -6.90 3.09
CA VAL A 46 -4.04 -7.02 3.22
C VAL A 46 -4.46 -7.24 4.67
N ALA A 47 -3.75 -8.09 5.42
CA ALA A 47 -4.04 -8.32 6.84
C ALA A 47 -3.90 -7.02 7.66
N LEU A 48 -2.81 -6.29 7.48
CA LEU A 48 -2.58 -5.02 8.17
C LEU A 48 -3.55 -3.91 7.73
N ALA A 49 -3.89 -3.84 6.44
CA ALA A 49 -4.87 -2.87 5.95
C ALA A 49 -6.26 -3.09 6.57
N ARG A 50 -6.66 -4.34 6.83
CA ARG A 50 -7.91 -4.66 7.55
C ARG A 50 -7.93 -4.14 8.98
N GLU A 51 -6.77 -4.00 9.62
CA GLU A 51 -6.66 -3.37 10.95
C GLU A 51 -6.69 -1.83 10.89
N CYS A 52 -6.59 -1.24 9.70
CA CYS A 52 -6.53 0.20 9.47
C CYS A 52 -7.68 0.66 8.54
N PRO A 53 -8.96 0.61 8.97
CA PRO A 53 -10.10 0.90 8.10
C PRO A 53 -10.17 2.35 7.60
N ALA A 54 -9.39 3.26 8.19
CA ALA A 54 -9.26 4.65 7.74
C ALA A 54 -8.22 4.82 6.60
N LEU A 55 -7.38 3.81 6.33
CA LEU A 55 -6.46 3.81 5.21
C LEU A 55 -7.22 3.47 3.92
N SER A 56 -7.35 4.44 3.02
CA SER A 56 -7.94 4.16 1.71
C SER A 56 -6.98 3.30 0.88
N LEU A 57 -7.46 2.19 0.31
CA LEU A 57 -6.62 1.25 -0.44
C LEU A 57 -6.98 1.28 -1.93
N GLY A 58 -6.00 1.56 -2.78
CA GLY A 58 -6.09 1.47 -4.24
C GLY A 58 -5.27 0.30 -4.81
N LEU A 59 -5.40 0.06 -6.12
CA LEU A 59 -4.58 -0.91 -6.85
C LEU A 59 -3.32 -0.23 -7.38
N HIS A 60 -2.15 -0.82 -7.11
CA HIS A 60 -0.90 -0.44 -7.77
C HIS A 60 -0.67 -1.39 -8.95
N LEU A 61 -1.06 -0.95 -10.14
CA LEU A 61 -0.79 -1.69 -11.37
C LEU A 61 0.71 -1.66 -11.65
N GLU A 62 1.28 -2.85 -11.84
CA GLU A 62 2.69 -3.03 -12.15
C GLU A 62 2.83 -3.87 -13.41
N LEU A 63 3.87 -3.57 -14.19
CA LEU A 63 4.24 -4.36 -15.35
C LEU A 63 5.36 -5.29 -14.90
N ASP A 64 5.15 -6.59 -15.08
CA ASP A 64 6.21 -7.57 -14.88
C ASP A 64 7.05 -7.63 -16.16
N PRO A 65 8.35 -7.28 -16.11
CA PRO A 65 9.21 -7.36 -17.30
C PRO A 65 9.35 -8.79 -17.84
N ASP A 66 9.06 -9.81 -17.02
CA ASP A 66 9.12 -11.22 -17.41
C ASP A 66 7.76 -11.77 -17.89
N ASP A 67 6.70 -10.95 -17.89
CA ASP A 67 5.40 -11.28 -18.49
C ASP A 67 5.47 -11.16 -20.02
N THR A 68 6.07 -12.18 -20.64
CA THR A 68 5.95 -12.43 -22.08
C THR A 68 4.60 -13.07 -22.33
N GLY A 69 3.58 -12.24 -22.56
CA GLY A 69 2.23 -12.68 -22.92
C GLY A 69 2.14 -13.66 -24.09
#